data_AF-A0A7J0FYL1-F1
#
_entry.id   AF-A0A7J0FYL1-F1
#
_cell.length_a   1.000
_cell.length_b   1.000
_cell.length_c   1.000
_cell.angle_alpha   90.00
_cell.angle_beta   90.00
_cell.angle_gamma   90.00
#
_symmetry.space_group_name_H-M   'P 1'
#
loop_
_entity.id
_entity.type
_entity.pdbx_description
1 polymer ?
#
loop_
_entity_poly.entity_id
_entity_poly.type
_entity_poly.pdbx_seq_one_letter_code
_entity_poly.pdbx_strand_id
1 'polypeptide(L)'
;MDGEELTEQETALYDRQIRVWGADAQRRLSKAHILVSGLKGTVAEFCKNVVLAGVGSLTLIDDRPVTEEALSANFLIAPDENNLSGKSIAELCCDSLKDFNPMVRVSVEKGDLSSFGGDFYDKFDVVVVSCCSQTAKKKRDETIECQLQYTSFEEAIAVPWKSLPRRMSKLYYAMRVIERFEEAEGRNPGQTSIEDLPKVLKLRKEVCEAHSLNESSIPDLLLERLVTGTREFPPVCAIVGGILGQEVIKAISGKGDPVKNFFFFDAMEGKGTIEDISEPNNGS
;
A
#
# COMPACT_ATOMS: atom_id res chain seq x y z
N MET A 1 -11.90 -2.78 -31.72
CA MET A 1 -10.75 -1.89 -31.97
C MET A 1 -9.55 -2.64 -31.46
N ASP A 2 -8.57 -2.82 -32.33
CA ASP A 2 -7.67 -3.96 -32.24
C ASP A 2 -6.56 -3.68 -31.23
N GLY A 3 -6.70 -4.30 -30.06
CA GLY A 3 -5.65 -4.30 -29.06
C GLY A 3 -4.53 -5.21 -29.53
N GLU A 4 -3.39 -4.61 -29.90
CA GLU A 4 -2.15 -5.29 -30.29
C GLU A 4 -1.97 -6.62 -29.54
N GLU A 5 -1.72 -7.68 -30.31
CA GLU A 5 -1.47 -9.01 -29.76
C GLU A 5 -0.16 -8.99 -28.96
N LEU A 6 -0.11 -9.82 -27.91
CA LEU A 6 1.13 -10.03 -27.17
C LEU A 6 2.16 -10.62 -28.14
N THR A 7 3.40 -10.14 -28.05
CA THR A 7 4.51 -10.72 -28.83
C THR A 7 4.70 -12.20 -28.48
N GLU A 8 5.35 -12.97 -29.36
CA GLU A 8 5.71 -14.36 -29.07
C GLU A 8 6.57 -14.47 -27.79
N GLN A 9 7.44 -13.48 -27.55
CA GLN A 9 8.30 -13.43 -26.37
C GLN A 9 7.51 -13.17 -25.07
N GLU A 10 6.55 -12.22 -25.08
CA GLU A 10 5.64 -12.02 -23.95
C GLU A 10 4.74 -13.24 -23.72
N THR A 11 4.22 -13.84 -24.78
CA THR A 11 3.38 -15.04 -24.71
C THR A 11 4.13 -16.21 -24.09
N ALA A 12 5.40 -16.41 -24.44
CA ALA A 12 6.26 -17.43 -23.85
C ALA A 12 6.63 -17.12 -22.38
N LEU A 13 6.95 -15.85 -22.07
CA LEU A 13 7.31 -15.42 -20.72
C LEU A 13 6.13 -15.54 -19.73
N TYR A 14 4.95 -15.12 -20.17
CA TYR A 14 3.75 -15.05 -19.34
C TYR A 14 2.80 -16.25 -19.49
N ASP A 15 3.15 -17.33 -20.22
CA ASP A 15 2.28 -18.50 -20.47
C ASP A 15 1.53 -18.99 -19.23
N ARG A 16 2.23 -19.15 -18.09
CA ARG A 16 1.61 -19.59 -16.83
C ARG A 16 0.61 -18.59 -16.25
N GLN A 17 0.87 -17.30 -16.43
CA GLN A 17 0.02 -16.21 -15.95
C GLN A 17 -1.22 -16.05 -16.85
N ILE A 18 -1.01 -16.11 -18.17
CA ILE A 18 -2.06 -16.12 -19.20
C ILE A 18 -3.03 -17.29 -18.98
N ARG A 19 -2.57 -18.46 -18.53
CA ARG A 19 -3.44 -19.59 -18.15
C ARG A 19 -4.31 -19.34 -16.91
N VAL A 20 -3.93 -18.40 -16.04
CA VAL A 20 -4.68 -18.05 -14.82
C VAL A 20 -5.74 -16.99 -15.10
N TRP A 21 -5.37 -15.89 -15.78
CA TRP A 21 -6.27 -14.74 -15.98
C TRP A 21 -6.69 -14.46 -17.42
N GLY A 22 -6.08 -15.12 -18.41
CA GLY A 22 -6.38 -14.97 -19.84
C GLY A 22 -5.54 -13.92 -20.55
N ALA A 23 -5.38 -14.05 -21.87
CA ALA A 23 -4.55 -13.16 -22.68
C ALA A 23 -5.04 -11.69 -22.64
N ASP A 24 -6.35 -11.44 -22.56
CA ASP A 24 -6.89 -10.08 -22.49
C ASP A 24 -6.58 -9.37 -21.16
N ALA A 25 -6.47 -10.13 -20.07
CA ALA A 25 -6.01 -9.61 -18.78
C ALA A 25 -4.53 -9.24 -18.85
N GLN A 26 -3.70 -10.10 -19.47
CA GLN A 26 -2.28 -9.80 -19.69
C GLN A 26 -2.08 -8.57 -20.61
N ARG A 27 -2.90 -8.41 -21.67
CA ARG A 27 -2.90 -7.23 -22.54
C ARG A 27 -3.32 -5.92 -21.85
N ARG A 28 -4.11 -6.00 -20.76
CA ARG A 28 -4.39 -4.83 -19.91
C ARG A 28 -3.21 -4.52 -19.00
N LEU A 29 -2.63 -5.54 -18.37
CA LEU A 29 -1.43 -5.38 -17.53
C LEU A 29 -0.29 -4.73 -18.33
N SER A 30 0.07 -5.25 -19.51
CA SER A 30 1.19 -4.73 -20.32
C SER A 30 1.00 -3.31 -20.86
N LYS A 31 -0.20 -2.73 -20.72
CA LYS A 31 -0.51 -1.33 -21.07
C LYS A 31 -0.63 -0.42 -19.86
N ALA A 32 -0.69 -0.96 -18.65
CA ALA A 32 -0.93 -0.18 -17.44
C ALA A 32 0.34 0.49 -16.91
N HIS A 33 0.16 1.71 -16.42
CA HIS A 33 1.20 2.57 -15.85
C HIS A 33 0.94 2.77 -14.35
N ILE A 34 1.85 2.28 -13.51
CA ILE A 34 1.73 2.35 -12.06
C ILE A 34 2.71 3.40 -11.50
N LEU A 35 2.22 4.27 -10.63
CA LEU A 35 3.03 5.15 -9.79
C LEU A 35 3.16 4.56 -8.38
N VAL A 36 4.35 4.61 -7.79
CA VAL A 36 4.62 4.16 -6.43
C VAL A 36 5.38 5.25 -5.66
N SER A 37 4.87 5.60 -4.48
CA SER A 37 5.55 6.53 -3.55
C SER A 37 5.87 5.84 -2.22
N GLY A 38 7.13 5.92 -1.80
CA GLY A 38 7.64 5.34 -0.55
C GLY A 38 8.04 3.86 -0.65
N LEU A 39 9.32 3.58 -0.82
CA LEU A 39 9.90 2.26 -1.08
C LEU A 39 10.50 1.60 0.17
N LYS A 40 9.61 1.30 1.11
CA LYS A 40 9.89 0.36 2.22
C LYS A 40 9.77 -1.11 1.76
N GLY A 41 10.19 -2.07 2.58
CA GLY A 41 10.26 -3.50 2.25
C GLY A 41 8.92 -4.11 1.79
N THR A 42 7.80 -3.70 2.40
CA THR A 42 6.45 -4.11 1.95
C THR A 42 6.17 -3.67 0.50
N VAL A 43 6.67 -2.49 0.12
CA VAL A 43 6.50 -1.94 -1.22
C VAL A 43 7.50 -2.52 -2.21
N ALA A 44 8.70 -2.90 -1.77
CA ALA A 44 9.65 -3.65 -2.59
C ALA A 44 9.07 -4.98 -3.09
N GLU A 45 8.40 -5.72 -2.20
CA GLU A 45 7.66 -6.95 -2.55
C GLU A 45 6.52 -6.68 -3.53
N PHE A 46 5.73 -5.63 -3.30
CA PHE A 46 4.71 -5.16 -4.24
C PHE A 46 5.29 -4.86 -5.64
N CYS A 47 6.33 -4.04 -5.72
CA CYS A 47 6.99 -3.65 -6.97
C CYS A 47 7.48 -4.87 -7.76
N LYS A 48 8.16 -5.80 -7.07
CA LYS A 48 8.60 -7.07 -7.66
C LYS A 48 7.42 -7.91 -8.18
N ASN A 49 6.30 -7.96 -7.47
CA ASN A 49 5.11 -8.69 -7.93
C ASN A 49 4.53 -8.08 -9.22
N VAL A 50 4.34 -6.76 -9.29
CA VAL A 50 3.76 -6.12 -10.49
C VAL A 50 4.72 -6.11 -11.69
N VAL A 51 6.03 -5.98 -11.46
CA VAL A 51 7.05 -6.11 -12.51
C VAL A 51 7.08 -7.54 -13.08
N LEU A 52 7.04 -8.57 -12.23
CA LEU A 52 6.96 -9.96 -12.69
C LEU A 52 5.61 -10.31 -13.34
N ALA A 53 4.54 -9.60 -13.00
CA ALA A 53 3.24 -9.70 -13.68
C ALA A 53 3.20 -9.02 -15.05
N GLY A 54 4.24 -8.27 -15.42
CA GLY A 54 4.36 -7.65 -16.74
C GLY A 54 3.50 -6.42 -16.93
N VAL A 55 3.50 -5.49 -15.98
CA VAL A 55 2.86 -4.17 -16.16
C VAL A 55 3.60 -3.30 -17.18
N GLY A 56 2.91 -2.43 -17.91
CA GLY A 56 3.52 -1.60 -18.96
C GLY A 56 4.61 -0.65 -18.45
N SER A 57 4.41 -0.02 -17.29
CA SER A 57 5.49 0.67 -16.58
C SER A 57 5.28 0.80 -15.08
N LEU A 58 6.39 0.97 -14.36
CA LEU A 58 6.43 1.28 -12.94
C LEU A 58 7.29 2.54 -12.70
N THR A 59 6.68 3.62 -12.20
CA THR A 59 7.38 4.85 -11.82
C THR A 59 7.50 4.95 -10.31
N LEU A 60 8.70 5.26 -9.82
CA LEU A 60 9.07 5.24 -8.42
C LEU A 60 9.38 6.65 -7.90
N ILE A 61 8.82 7.01 -6.74
CA ILE A 61 9.11 8.24 -6.00
C ILE A 61 9.56 7.87 -4.60
N ASP A 62 10.86 8.03 -4.34
CA ASP A 62 11.46 7.96 -3.00
C ASP A 62 12.86 8.60 -3.02
N ASP A 63 12.94 9.89 -2.72
CA ASP A 63 14.18 10.66 -2.65
C ASP A 63 14.97 10.44 -1.35
N ARG A 64 14.48 9.60 -0.43
CA ARG A 64 15.16 9.36 0.84
C ARG A 64 16.51 8.67 0.62
N PRO A 65 17.55 9.00 1.41
CA PRO A 65 18.79 8.25 1.41
C PRO A 65 18.56 6.85 1.99
N VAL A 66 19.45 5.92 1.64
CA VAL A 66 19.44 4.56 2.20
C VAL A 66 19.73 4.59 3.69
N THR A 67 18.96 3.83 4.46
CA THR A 67 19.16 3.61 5.91
C THR A 67 19.41 2.13 6.19
N GLU A 68 19.96 1.81 7.36
CA GLU A 68 20.09 0.42 7.82
C GLU A 68 18.74 -0.31 7.88
N GLU A 69 17.67 0.41 8.25
CA GLU A 69 16.30 -0.11 8.23
C GLU A 69 15.88 -0.53 6.82
N ALA A 70 16.13 0.33 5.81
CA ALA A 70 15.84 0.03 4.42
C ALA A 70 16.63 -1.20 3.95
N LEU A 71 17.94 -1.27 4.24
CA LEU A 71 18.78 -2.43 3.90
C LEU A 71 18.30 -3.74 4.57
N SER A 72 17.69 -3.66 5.76
CA SER A 72 17.21 -4.84 6.49
C SER A 72 15.91 -5.46 5.95
N ALA A 73 15.10 -4.67 5.23
CA ALA A 73 13.75 -5.07 4.81
C ALA A 73 13.51 -4.97 3.29
N ASN A 74 14.28 -4.16 2.56
CA ASN A 74 14.13 -3.94 1.12
C ASN A 74 15.25 -4.67 0.33
N PHE A 75 14.92 -5.87 -0.16
CA PHE A 75 15.84 -6.73 -0.92
C PHE A 75 16.25 -6.19 -2.31
N LEU A 76 15.58 -5.14 -2.81
CA LEU A 76 15.95 -4.50 -4.08
C LEU A 76 17.18 -3.59 -3.93
N ILE A 77 17.57 -3.25 -2.69
CA ILE A 77 18.77 -2.49 -2.40
C ILE A 77 19.93 -3.47 -2.19
N ALA A 78 20.81 -3.59 -3.18
CA ALA A 78 22.01 -4.41 -3.06
C ALA A 78 22.95 -3.83 -1.97
N PRO A 79 23.51 -4.66 -1.06
CA PRO A 79 24.33 -4.20 0.06
C PRO A 79 25.78 -3.86 -0.32
N ASP A 80 26.02 -3.41 -1.55
CA ASP A 80 27.36 -3.00 -2.03
C ASP A 80 27.56 -1.50 -1.80
N GLU A 81 28.39 -1.16 -0.81
CA GLU A 81 28.68 0.22 -0.40
C GLU A 81 29.10 1.14 -1.56
N ASN A 82 29.77 0.60 -2.60
CA ASN A 82 30.18 1.38 -3.76
C ASN A 82 29.00 1.89 -4.59
N ASN A 83 27.87 1.19 -4.55
CA ASN A 83 26.64 1.53 -5.27
C ASN A 83 25.68 2.42 -4.46
N LEU A 84 25.82 2.47 -3.12
CA LEU A 84 24.90 3.20 -2.24
C LEU A 84 25.16 4.73 -2.20
N SER A 85 26.40 5.17 -2.46
CA SER A 85 26.79 6.57 -2.28
C SER A 85 26.11 7.51 -3.29
N GLY A 86 25.33 8.46 -2.79
CA GLY A 86 24.71 9.52 -3.57
C GLY A 86 23.45 9.14 -4.37
N LYS A 87 22.99 7.88 -4.29
CA LYS A 87 21.71 7.44 -4.88
C LYS A 87 20.57 7.47 -3.85
N SER A 88 19.35 7.72 -4.33
CA SER A 88 18.13 7.54 -3.53
C SER A 88 17.67 6.08 -3.48
N ILE A 89 16.77 5.76 -2.55
CA ILE A 89 16.14 4.43 -2.48
C ILE A 89 15.41 4.11 -3.81
N ALA A 90 14.74 5.08 -4.44
CA ALA A 90 14.08 4.87 -5.71
C ALA A 90 15.05 4.56 -6.86
N GLU A 91 16.19 5.24 -6.94
CA GLU A 91 17.23 4.99 -7.95
C GLU A 91 17.79 3.56 -7.84
N LEU A 92 18.07 3.11 -6.62
CA LEU A 92 18.57 1.76 -6.36
C LEU A 92 17.53 0.66 -6.65
N CYS A 93 16.29 0.86 -6.22
CA CYS A 93 15.20 -0.08 -6.52
C CYS A 93 14.90 -0.14 -8.02
N CYS A 94 14.96 1.00 -8.72
CA CYS A 94 14.76 1.09 -10.17
C CYS A 94 15.81 0.30 -10.95
N ASP A 95 17.08 0.37 -10.54
CA ASP A 95 18.15 -0.39 -11.17
C ASP A 95 17.93 -1.90 -10.98
N SER A 96 17.59 -2.36 -9.77
CA SER A 96 17.30 -3.78 -9.52
C SER A 96 16.05 -4.29 -10.27
N LEU A 97 14.95 -3.52 -10.28
CA LEU A 97 13.68 -3.96 -10.88
C LEU A 97 13.73 -4.12 -12.40
N LYS A 98 14.63 -3.43 -13.11
CA LYS A 98 14.86 -3.64 -14.56
C LYS A 98 15.32 -5.06 -14.86
N ASP A 99 16.15 -5.65 -13.99
CA ASP A 99 16.68 -7.01 -14.15
C ASP A 99 15.60 -8.08 -13.88
N PHE A 100 14.55 -7.77 -13.09
CA PHE A 100 13.44 -8.69 -12.85
C PHE A 100 12.58 -8.93 -14.08
N ASN A 101 12.37 -7.90 -14.92
CA ASN A 101 11.63 -8.06 -16.17
C ASN A 101 11.97 -6.96 -17.20
N PRO A 102 12.83 -7.27 -18.20
CA PRO A 102 13.20 -6.32 -19.25
C PRO A 102 12.05 -5.79 -20.12
N MET A 103 10.85 -6.40 -20.06
CA MET A 103 9.66 -5.91 -20.76
C MET A 103 8.97 -4.74 -20.03
N VAL A 104 9.26 -4.55 -18.74
CA VAL A 104 8.62 -3.52 -17.92
C VAL A 104 9.50 -2.28 -17.88
N ARG A 105 8.94 -1.13 -18.29
CA ARG A 105 9.63 0.16 -18.15
C ARG A 105 9.62 0.60 -16.69
N VAL A 106 10.78 0.58 -16.03
CA VAL A 106 10.95 1.11 -14.67
C VAL A 106 11.66 2.47 -14.71
N SER A 107 11.10 3.49 -14.05
CA SER A 107 11.63 4.86 -14.00
C SER A 107 11.52 5.47 -12.60
N VAL A 108 12.24 6.56 -12.37
CA VAL A 108 12.22 7.35 -11.12
C VAL A 108 11.78 8.77 -11.43
N GLU A 109 10.95 9.34 -10.56
CA GLU A 109 10.62 10.76 -10.51
C GLU A 109 11.03 11.32 -9.14
N LYS A 110 11.46 12.58 -9.09
CA LYS A 110 11.93 13.25 -7.86
C LYS A 110 10.92 14.27 -7.35
N GLY A 111 10.80 14.39 -6.04
CA GLY A 111 9.84 15.27 -5.35
C GLY A 111 8.92 14.52 -4.39
N ASP A 112 7.96 15.27 -3.84
CA ASP A 112 6.87 14.73 -3.02
C ASP A 112 5.56 14.71 -3.81
N LEU A 113 4.64 13.79 -3.50
CA LEU A 113 3.33 13.73 -4.17
C LEU A 113 2.59 15.09 -4.16
N SER A 114 2.63 15.83 -3.06
CA SER A 114 1.96 17.15 -2.97
C SER A 114 2.54 18.23 -3.91
N SER A 115 3.71 17.98 -4.51
CA SER A 115 4.38 18.92 -5.44
C SER A 115 3.95 18.76 -6.90
N PHE A 116 3.25 17.67 -7.26
CA PHE A 116 2.82 17.40 -8.63
C PHE A 116 1.40 17.92 -8.92
N GLY A 117 1.20 18.47 -10.12
CA GLY A 117 -0.13 18.86 -10.62
C GLY A 117 -0.97 17.66 -11.08
N GLY A 118 -2.29 17.86 -11.26
CA GLY A 118 -3.22 16.80 -11.70
C GLY A 118 -2.76 16.06 -12.97
N ASP A 119 -2.28 16.81 -13.96
CA ASP A 119 -1.76 16.32 -15.25
C ASP A 119 -0.57 15.34 -15.13
N PHE A 120 0.11 15.29 -13.98
CA PHE A 120 1.11 14.26 -13.71
C PHE A 120 0.45 12.91 -13.42
N TYR A 121 -0.66 12.91 -12.67
CA TYR A 121 -1.40 11.73 -12.28
C TYR A 121 -2.24 11.12 -13.40
N ASP A 122 -2.66 11.93 -14.39
CA ASP A 122 -3.36 11.47 -15.61
C ASP A 122 -2.55 10.47 -16.46
N LYS A 123 -1.28 10.25 -16.14
CA LYS A 123 -0.38 9.30 -16.81
C LYS A 123 -0.42 7.89 -16.21
N PHE A 124 -1.12 7.69 -15.09
CA PHE A 124 -1.07 6.45 -14.31
C PHE A 124 -2.47 5.88 -14.05
N ASP A 125 -2.66 4.60 -14.35
CA ASP A 125 -3.90 3.87 -14.05
C ASP A 125 -4.04 3.56 -12.56
N VAL A 126 -2.91 3.43 -11.84
CA VAL A 126 -2.87 3.12 -10.41
C VAL A 126 -1.77 3.92 -9.72
N VAL A 127 -2.11 4.51 -8.55
CA VAL A 127 -1.16 5.16 -7.65
C VAL A 127 -1.13 4.41 -6.33
N VAL A 128 0.04 3.92 -5.93
CA VAL A 128 0.29 3.23 -4.66
C VAL A 128 1.13 4.13 -3.76
N VAL A 129 0.65 4.36 -2.53
CA VAL A 129 1.30 5.26 -1.58
C VAL A 129 1.57 4.55 -0.26
N SER A 130 2.81 4.64 0.20
CA SER A 130 3.27 4.15 1.51
C SER A 130 4.02 5.26 2.28
N CYS A 131 4.16 5.08 3.59
CA CYS A 131 4.87 6.00 4.49
C CYS A 131 4.42 7.48 4.44
N CYS A 132 3.19 7.76 4.02
CA CYS A 132 2.64 9.10 3.95
C CYS A 132 1.81 9.47 5.19
N SER A 133 1.79 10.76 5.52
CA SER A 133 0.79 11.31 6.44
C SER A 133 -0.61 11.31 5.81
N GLN A 134 -1.65 11.41 6.63
CA GLN A 134 -3.05 11.38 6.17
C GLN A 134 -3.37 12.48 5.14
N THR A 135 -2.69 13.62 5.19
CA THR A 135 -2.92 14.78 4.33
C THR A 135 -2.54 14.58 2.86
N ALA A 136 -1.72 13.56 2.54
CA ALA A 136 -1.25 13.29 1.17
C ALA A 136 -2.26 12.53 0.27
N LYS A 137 -3.41 12.12 0.82
CA LYS A 137 -4.39 11.27 0.13
C LYS A 137 -5.63 12.07 -0.28
N LYS A 138 -5.72 12.52 -1.54
CA LYS A 138 -6.87 13.28 -2.06
C LYS A 138 -7.40 12.76 -3.42
N LYS A 139 -8.64 13.16 -3.72
CA LYS A 139 -9.65 12.48 -4.55
C LYS A 139 -9.56 12.71 -6.07
N ARG A 140 -10.07 11.73 -6.85
CA ARG A 140 -10.62 11.85 -8.23
C ARG A 140 -11.79 10.85 -8.40
N ASP A 141 -12.72 11.11 -9.33
CA ASP A 141 -14.03 10.40 -9.50
C ASP A 141 -14.27 9.88 -10.95
N GLU A 142 -15.10 8.82 -11.06
CA GLU A 142 -15.75 8.19 -12.25
C GLU A 142 -14.82 7.48 -13.27
N THR A 143 -15.16 6.34 -13.93
CA THR A 143 -16.47 5.79 -14.37
C THR A 143 -16.52 4.22 -14.38
N ILE A 144 -17.51 3.61 -15.07
CA ILE A 144 -18.09 2.24 -14.96
C ILE A 144 -17.62 1.39 -16.18
N GLU A 145 -17.46 0.07 -16.21
CA GLU A 145 -18.14 -1.08 -15.59
C GLU A 145 -17.12 -2.21 -15.27
N CYS A 146 -17.27 -3.10 -14.27
CA CYS A 146 -18.39 -3.33 -13.35
C CYS A 146 -18.29 -2.52 -12.04
N GLN A 147 -19.43 -2.27 -11.40
CA GLN A 147 -19.50 -1.40 -10.22
C GLN A 147 -19.17 -2.14 -8.90
N LEU A 148 -17.89 -2.25 -8.59
CA LEU A 148 -17.48 -2.17 -7.19
C LEU A 148 -17.30 -0.69 -6.82
N GLN A 149 -18.30 -0.12 -6.17
CA GLN A 149 -18.19 1.25 -5.65
C GLN A 149 -17.33 1.27 -4.38
N TYR A 150 -16.26 2.05 -4.39
CA TYR A 150 -15.41 2.34 -3.24
C TYR A 150 -15.72 3.73 -2.72
N THR A 151 -15.85 3.89 -1.41
CA THR A 151 -15.76 5.21 -0.78
C THR A 151 -14.29 5.66 -0.78
N SER A 152 -14.04 6.96 -0.82
CA SER A 152 -12.68 7.50 -0.72
C SER A 152 -12.04 7.18 0.64
N PHE A 153 -10.72 7.18 0.71
CA PHE A 153 -10.01 6.92 1.97
C PHE A 153 -10.38 7.93 3.07
N GLU A 154 -10.63 9.20 2.70
CA GLU A 154 -11.06 10.27 3.61
C GLU A 154 -12.43 9.96 4.22
N GLU A 155 -13.42 9.58 3.41
CA GLU A 155 -14.74 9.16 3.88
C GLU A 155 -14.65 7.91 4.78
N ALA A 156 -13.85 6.90 4.38
CA ALA A 156 -13.70 5.66 5.12
C ALA A 156 -13.14 5.88 6.55
N ILE A 157 -12.12 6.72 6.72
CA ILE A 157 -11.58 7.02 8.05
C ILE A 157 -12.45 7.99 8.86
N ALA A 158 -13.37 8.70 8.19
CA ALA A 158 -14.35 9.58 8.83
C ALA A 158 -15.59 8.82 9.36
N VAL A 159 -15.84 7.58 8.91
CA VAL A 159 -16.98 6.77 9.36
C VAL A 159 -17.02 6.71 10.90
N PRO A 160 -18.11 7.18 11.56
CA PRO A 160 -18.23 7.13 13.00
C PRO A 160 -18.11 5.70 13.52
N TRP A 161 -17.24 5.45 14.50
CA TRP A 161 -16.94 4.08 14.96
C TRP A 161 -18.17 3.29 15.45
N LYS A 162 -19.20 3.98 15.96
CA LYS A 162 -20.51 3.40 16.31
C LYS A 162 -21.29 2.80 15.12
N SER A 163 -20.96 3.21 13.90
CA SER A 163 -21.57 2.76 12.63
C SER A 163 -20.78 1.65 11.95
N LEU A 164 -19.58 1.32 12.45
CA LEU A 164 -18.73 0.26 11.89
C LEU A 164 -19.32 -1.14 12.16
N PRO A 165 -18.92 -2.16 11.38
CA PRO A 165 -19.34 -3.54 11.59
C PRO A 165 -19.09 -4.02 13.03
N ARG A 166 -20.05 -4.76 13.62
CA ARG A 166 -19.95 -5.28 15.00
C ARG A 166 -18.71 -6.15 15.29
N ARG A 167 -18.05 -6.66 14.26
CA ARG A 167 -16.84 -7.51 14.35
C ARG A 167 -15.61 -6.84 13.71
N MET A 168 -15.57 -5.51 13.72
CA MET A 168 -14.44 -4.70 13.27
C MET A 168 -13.11 -5.17 13.90
N SER A 169 -12.08 -5.35 13.07
CA SER A 169 -10.71 -5.63 13.49
C SER A 169 -10.20 -4.66 14.56
N LYS A 170 -9.64 -5.20 15.64
CA LYS A 170 -8.99 -4.40 16.70
C LYS A 170 -7.79 -3.61 16.17
N LEU A 171 -7.16 -4.10 15.11
CA LEU A 171 -6.00 -3.46 14.49
C LEU A 171 -6.38 -2.11 13.86
N TYR A 172 -7.57 -2.00 13.25
CA TYR A 172 -8.08 -0.72 12.74
C TYR A 172 -8.13 0.34 13.84
N TYR A 173 -8.80 0.04 14.96
CA TYR A 173 -8.93 0.99 16.06
C TYR A 173 -7.57 1.36 16.68
N ALA A 174 -6.68 0.37 16.85
CA ALA A 174 -5.35 0.59 17.40
C ALA A 174 -4.50 1.48 16.47
N MET A 175 -4.44 1.17 15.17
CA MET A 175 -3.77 2.00 14.17
C MET A 175 -4.35 3.42 14.14
N ARG A 176 -5.69 3.58 14.19
CA ARG A 176 -6.32 4.90 14.23
C ARG A 176 -6.01 5.72 15.49
N VAL A 177 -5.68 5.08 16.62
CA VAL A 177 -5.18 5.78 17.82
C VAL A 177 -3.72 6.20 17.61
N ILE A 178 -2.87 5.34 17.04
CA ILE A 178 -1.47 5.68 16.72
C ILE A 178 -1.39 6.84 15.72
N GLU A 179 -2.13 6.80 14.61
CA GLU A 179 -2.14 7.87 13.61
C GLU A 179 -2.56 9.23 14.19
N ARG A 180 -3.54 9.23 15.11
CA ARG A 180 -3.96 10.45 15.85
C ARG A 180 -2.91 10.92 16.86
N PHE A 181 -2.18 10.00 17.48
CA PHE A 181 -1.08 10.31 18.40
C PHE A 181 0.10 10.94 17.65
N GLU A 182 0.49 10.35 16.52
CA GLU A 182 1.56 10.85 15.66
C GLU A 182 1.25 12.27 15.18
N GLU A 183 0.02 12.52 14.72
CA GLU A 183 -0.46 13.84 14.31
C GLU A 183 -0.47 14.85 15.47
N ALA A 184 -0.94 14.48 16.66
CA ALA A 184 -1.03 15.36 17.82
C ALA A 184 0.35 15.75 18.42
N GLU A 185 1.34 14.86 18.32
CA GLU A 185 2.70 15.07 18.85
C GLU A 185 3.71 15.44 17.76
N GLY A 186 3.28 15.61 16.50
CA GLY A 186 4.14 15.98 15.37
C GLY A 186 5.17 14.91 14.99
N ARG A 187 4.89 13.63 15.26
CA ARG A 187 5.73 12.50 14.82
C ARG A 187 5.48 12.21 13.34
N ASN A 188 6.52 11.75 12.64
CA ASN A 188 6.33 11.14 11.32
C ASN A 188 5.76 9.72 11.48
N PRO A 189 5.05 9.18 10.47
CA PRO A 189 4.50 7.83 10.51
C PRO A 189 5.54 6.76 10.84
N GLY A 190 5.29 5.97 11.88
CA GLY A 190 6.20 4.93 12.38
C GLY A 190 7.35 5.44 13.25
N GLN A 191 7.41 6.73 13.60
CA GLN A 191 8.44 7.29 14.51
C GLN A 191 7.92 7.42 15.95
N THR A 192 7.42 6.30 16.48
CA THR A 192 6.99 6.12 17.88
C THR A 192 8.03 5.33 18.68
N SER A 193 7.93 5.35 20.01
CA SER A 193 8.73 4.50 20.90
C SER A 193 7.94 4.01 22.11
N ILE A 194 8.52 3.12 22.92
CA ILE A 194 7.90 2.69 24.19
C ILE A 194 7.63 3.85 25.16
N GLU A 195 8.38 4.96 25.05
CA GLU A 195 8.21 6.16 25.86
C GLU A 195 6.90 6.91 25.55
N ASP A 196 6.35 6.69 24.35
CA ASP A 196 5.07 7.25 23.93
C ASP A 196 3.87 6.47 24.49
N LEU A 197 4.06 5.21 24.92
CA LEU A 197 2.97 4.32 25.36
C LEU A 197 2.05 4.94 26.43
N PRO A 198 2.54 5.62 27.49
CA PRO A 198 1.66 6.24 28.49
C PRO A 198 0.75 7.33 27.90
N LYS A 199 1.24 8.10 26.91
CA LYS A 199 0.44 9.11 26.20
C LYS A 199 -0.54 8.45 25.24
N VAL A 200 -0.12 7.42 24.52
CA VAL A 200 -0.97 6.63 23.62
C VAL A 200 -2.12 5.96 24.36
N LEU A 201 -1.88 5.39 25.55
CA LEU A 201 -2.93 4.81 26.40
C LEU A 201 -3.91 5.86 26.93
N LYS A 202 -3.43 7.08 27.25
CA LYS A 202 -4.30 8.22 27.58
C LYS A 202 -5.18 8.62 26.39
N LEU A 203 -4.59 8.77 25.20
CA LEU A 203 -5.33 9.13 23.98
C LEU A 203 -6.33 8.05 23.58
N ARG A 204 -5.98 6.75 23.72
CA ARG A 204 -6.90 5.63 23.52
C ARG A 204 -8.19 5.84 24.33
N LYS A 205 -8.06 6.17 25.61
CA LYS A 205 -9.20 6.36 26.49
C LYS A 205 -10.08 7.51 26.03
N GLU A 206 -9.49 8.67 25.75
CA GLU A 206 -10.20 9.86 25.24
C GLU A 206 -10.93 9.56 23.93
N VAL A 207 -10.29 8.82 23.02
CA VAL A 207 -10.86 8.38 21.75
C VAL A 207 -12.01 7.37 21.95
N CYS A 208 -11.84 6.37 22.83
CA CYS A 208 -12.90 5.40 23.15
C CYS A 208 -14.13 6.08 23.76
N GLU A 209 -13.94 7.01 24.69
CA GLU A 209 -15.01 7.82 25.29
C GLU A 209 -15.75 8.65 24.22
N ALA A 210 -15.01 9.40 23.39
CA ALA A 210 -15.59 10.22 22.32
C ALA A 210 -16.39 9.41 21.28
N HIS A 211 -15.98 8.17 21.01
CA HIS A 211 -16.63 7.28 20.05
C HIS A 211 -17.62 6.27 20.67
N SER A 212 -17.82 6.30 22.00
CA SER A 212 -18.64 5.33 22.74
C SER A 212 -18.22 3.86 22.54
N LEU A 213 -16.91 3.62 22.40
CA LEU A 213 -16.31 2.29 22.24
C LEU A 213 -15.77 1.78 23.59
N ASN A 214 -15.83 0.47 23.84
CA ASN A 214 -15.22 -0.12 25.03
C ASN A 214 -13.69 -0.19 24.87
N GLU A 215 -12.92 0.25 25.88
CA GLU A 215 -11.46 0.19 25.85
C GLU A 215 -10.89 -1.22 25.57
N SER A 216 -11.61 -2.29 25.94
CA SER A 216 -11.21 -3.69 25.64
C SER A 216 -11.19 -4.03 24.13
N SER A 217 -11.77 -3.18 23.29
CA SER A 217 -11.64 -3.24 21.82
C SER A 217 -10.24 -2.84 21.33
N ILE A 218 -9.44 -2.14 22.15
CA ILE A 218 -8.08 -1.68 21.81
C ILE A 218 -7.10 -2.13 22.93
N PRO A 219 -6.63 -3.39 22.91
CA PRO A 219 -5.81 -3.96 23.98
C PRO A 219 -4.48 -3.24 24.17
N ASP A 220 -4.05 -3.07 25.42
CA ASP A 220 -2.78 -2.44 25.81
C ASP A 220 -1.59 -3.07 25.07
N LEU A 221 -1.51 -4.40 25.07
CA LEU A 221 -0.46 -5.18 24.37
C LEU A 221 -0.42 -4.91 22.85
N LEU A 222 -1.56 -4.59 22.23
CA LEU A 222 -1.60 -4.26 20.79
C LEU A 222 -1.01 -2.86 20.54
N LEU A 223 -1.30 -1.89 21.41
CA LEU A 223 -0.71 -0.55 21.34
C LEU A 223 0.79 -0.58 21.67
N GLU A 224 1.20 -1.34 22.70
CA GLU A 224 2.61 -1.58 23.05
C GLU A 224 3.39 -2.17 21.87
N ARG A 225 2.84 -3.19 21.20
CA ARG A 225 3.40 -3.76 19.98
C ARG A 225 3.50 -2.75 18.84
N LEU A 226 2.52 -1.87 18.67
CA LEU A 226 2.53 -0.87 17.58
C LEU A 226 3.52 0.27 17.83
N VAL A 227 3.68 0.76 19.08
CA VAL A 227 4.66 1.82 19.38
C VAL A 227 6.12 1.32 19.44
N THR A 228 6.33 0.01 19.61
CA THR A 228 7.67 -0.60 19.62
C THR A 228 8.05 -1.26 18.29
N GLY A 229 7.06 -1.74 17.53
CA GLY A 229 7.21 -2.44 16.26
C GLY A 229 7.45 -1.53 15.07
N THR A 230 8.35 -0.54 15.19
CA THR A 230 8.65 0.45 14.13
C THR A 230 9.48 -0.11 12.97
N ARG A 231 10.02 -1.33 13.11
CA ARG A 231 10.77 -2.05 12.08
C ARG A 231 9.87 -2.93 11.23
N GLU A 232 10.16 -2.99 9.95
CA GLU A 232 9.57 -3.97 9.04
C GLU A 232 10.18 -5.37 9.23
N PHE A 233 9.34 -6.39 9.10
CA PHE A 233 9.75 -7.79 9.13
C PHE A 233 9.58 -8.37 7.71
N PRO A 234 10.63 -8.90 7.05
CA PRO A 234 10.54 -9.40 5.68
C PRO A 234 9.39 -10.42 5.43
N PRO A 235 9.06 -11.36 6.34
CA PRO A 235 7.89 -12.24 6.14
C PRO A 235 6.55 -11.49 6.10
N VAL A 236 6.41 -10.40 6.86
CA VAL A 236 5.21 -9.56 6.85
C VAL A 236 5.15 -8.73 5.56
N CYS A 237 6.30 -8.20 5.14
CA CYS A 237 6.45 -7.48 3.87
C CYS A 237 6.03 -8.35 2.68
N ALA A 238 6.47 -9.61 2.65
CA ALA A 238 6.11 -10.57 1.60
C ALA A 238 4.61 -10.89 1.57
N ILE A 239 3.96 -11.05 2.74
CA ILE A 239 2.52 -11.31 2.83
C ILE A 239 1.72 -10.08 2.37
N VAL A 240 2.00 -8.91 2.94
CA VAL A 240 1.23 -7.69 2.66
C VAL A 240 1.50 -7.15 1.26
N GLY A 241 2.75 -7.12 0.81
CA GLY A 241 3.15 -6.76 -0.56
C GLY A 241 2.71 -7.78 -1.61
N GLY A 242 2.61 -9.05 -1.23
CA GLY A 242 1.97 -10.13 -2.01
C GLY A 242 0.50 -9.84 -2.28
N ILE A 243 -0.27 -9.58 -1.22
CA ILE A 243 -1.69 -9.27 -1.31
C ILE A 243 -1.90 -7.96 -2.07
N LEU A 244 -1.20 -6.88 -1.72
CA LEU A 244 -1.31 -5.59 -2.42
C LEU A 244 -1.00 -5.72 -3.92
N GLY A 245 0.02 -6.50 -4.28
CA GLY A 245 0.37 -6.78 -5.68
C GLY A 245 -0.77 -7.48 -6.41
N GLN A 246 -1.35 -8.50 -5.78
CA GLN A 246 -2.49 -9.23 -6.33
C GLN A 246 -3.74 -8.36 -6.47
N GLU A 247 -4.03 -7.47 -5.52
CA GLU A 247 -5.19 -6.57 -5.60
C GLU A 247 -5.05 -5.54 -6.74
N VAL A 248 -3.86 -4.97 -6.93
CA VAL A 248 -3.57 -4.09 -8.08
C VAL A 248 -3.66 -4.85 -9.41
N ILE A 249 -3.16 -6.09 -9.46
CA ILE A 249 -3.31 -6.97 -10.64
C ILE A 249 -4.79 -7.23 -10.94
N LYS A 250 -5.64 -7.53 -9.93
CA LYS A 250 -7.09 -7.73 -10.13
C LYS A 250 -7.75 -6.47 -10.67
N ALA A 251 -7.44 -5.30 -10.10
CA ALA A 251 -8.02 -4.01 -10.49
C ALA A 251 -7.70 -3.68 -11.96
N ILE A 252 -6.43 -3.76 -12.37
CA ILE A 252 -6.00 -3.50 -13.75
C ILE A 252 -6.54 -4.55 -14.73
N SER A 253 -6.46 -5.83 -14.35
CA SER A 253 -6.85 -6.93 -15.24
C SER A 253 -8.37 -7.10 -15.35
N GLY A 254 -9.17 -6.59 -14.41
CA GLY A 254 -10.59 -6.88 -14.32
C GLY A 254 -10.89 -8.38 -14.12
N LYS A 255 -10.03 -9.08 -13.38
CA LYS A 255 -10.15 -10.53 -13.11
C LYS A 255 -10.09 -10.84 -11.63
N GLY A 256 -11.13 -11.54 -11.14
CA GLY A 256 -11.35 -11.79 -9.72
C GLY A 256 -11.88 -10.56 -8.99
N ASP A 257 -12.35 -10.76 -7.76
CA ASP A 257 -12.94 -9.70 -6.94
C ASP A 257 -11.86 -9.02 -6.08
N PRO A 258 -11.62 -7.70 -6.23
CA PRO A 258 -10.72 -6.96 -5.36
C PRO A 258 -11.27 -6.80 -3.93
N VAL A 259 -10.35 -6.64 -2.97
CA VAL A 259 -10.62 -6.31 -1.57
C VAL A 259 -11.37 -4.99 -1.45
N LYS A 260 -12.56 -5.02 -0.86
CA LYS A 260 -13.32 -3.83 -0.47
C LYS A 260 -13.38 -3.70 1.06
N ASN A 261 -12.79 -2.67 1.68
CA ASN A 261 -11.79 -1.72 1.15
C ASN A 261 -10.53 -1.63 2.03
N PHE A 262 -10.50 -2.31 3.19
CA PHE A 262 -9.30 -2.50 4.00
C PHE A 262 -8.92 -3.97 4.10
N PHE A 263 -7.62 -4.22 4.15
CA PHE A 263 -7.04 -5.50 4.57
C PHE A 263 -6.09 -5.26 5.75
N PHE A 264 -6.25 -6.05 6.80
CA PHE A 264 -5.40 -6.04 7.99
C PHE A 264 -4.76 -7.42 8.18
N PHE A 265 -3.49 -7.44 8.60
CA PHE A 265 -2.78 -8.67 8.93
C PHE A 265 -2.09 -8.55 10.28
N ASP A 266 -2.42 -9.43 11.23
CA ASP A 266 -1.64 -9.60 12.47
C ASP A 266 -0.82 -10.89 12.39
N ALA A 267 0.51 -10.72 12.31
CA ALA A 267 1.46 -11.83 12.24
C ALA A 267 1.52 -12.69 13.51
N MET A 268 1.13 -12.17 14.68
CA MET A 268 1.10 -12.93 15.95
C MET A 268 -0.16 -13.79 16.07
N GLU A 269 -1.28 -13.33 15.52
CA GLU A 269 -2.50 -14.15 15.39
C GLU A 269 -2.48 -15.04 14.13
N GLY A 270 -1.54 -14.81 13.20
CA GLY A 270 -1.48 -15.47 11.89
C GLY A 270 -2.68 -15.14 11.00
N LYS A 271 -3.31 -13.98 11.21
CA LYS A 271 -4.67 -13.70 10.76
C LYS A 271 -4.74 -12.51 9.80
N GLY A 272 -5.26 -12.76 8.60
CA GLY A 272 -5.73 -11.72 7.67
C GLY A 272 -7.22 -11.46 7.84
N THR A 273 -7.64 -10.19 7.82
CA THR A 273 -9.06 -9.78 7.83
C THR A 273 -9.32 -8.72 6.77
N ILE A 274 -10.32 -8.95 5.93
CA ILE A 274 -10.88 -7.96 4.99
C ILE A 274 -12.04 -7.27 5.70
N GLU A 275 -12.11 -5.95 5.57
CA GLU A 275 -13.13 -5.11 6.21
C GLU A 275 -13.66 -4.08 5.20
N ASP A 276 -14.99 -4.03 5.03
CA ASP A 276 -15.66 -2.98 4.26
C ASP A 276 -15.99 -1.81 5.19
N ILE A 277 -15.15 -0.78 5.12
CA ILE A 277 -15.30 0.50 5.81
C ILE A 277 -15.81 1.52 4.78
N SER A 278 -17.08 1.35 4.43
CA SER A 278 -17.89 2.32 3.71
C SER A 278 -18.94 2.89 4.67
N GLU A 279 -19.47 4.10 4.43
CA GLU A 279 -20.70 4.49 5.13
C GLU A 279 -21.81 3.47 4.84
N PRO A 280 -22.62 3.08 5.83
CA PRO A 280 -23.77 2.22 5.57
C PRO A 280 -24.71 2.96 4.61
N ASN A 281 -24.97 2.37 3.44
CA ASN A 281 -25.97 2.90 2.51
C ASN A 281 -27.27 3.13 3.26
N ASN A 282 -27.63 4.40 3.46
CA ASN A 282 -28.95 4.82 3.92
C ASN A 282 -29.94 4.59 2.79
N GLY A 283 -30.24 3.32 2.53
CA GLY A 283 -31.21 2.88 1.55
C GLY A 283 -32.60 3.36 1.94
N SER A 284 -33.13 4.27 1.13
CA SER A 284 -34.55 4.54 0.98
C SER A 284 -35.29 3.32 0.43
#